data_AF-A0A2V8MYK7-F1
#
_entry.id   AF-A0A2V8MYK7-F1
#
_cell.length_a   1.000
_cell.length_b   1.000
_cell.length_c   1.000
_cell.angle_alpha   90.00
_cell.angle_beta   90.00
_cell.angle_gamma   90.00
#
_symmetry.space_group_name_H-M   'P 1'
#
loop_
_entity.id
_entity.type
_entity.pdbx_description
1 polymer ?
#
loop_
_entity_poly.entity_id
_entity_poly.type
_entity_poly.pdbx_seq_one_letter_code
_entity_poly.pdbx_strand_id
1 'polypeptide(L)'
;MFGRDSTNRTFPESGFNGPWHGTSHHNDNPVNVKKYAIMNRYHVRLLSDFAKQLRDTPDGDGNLLDHSLTYMGSNMGNSHRHKHENVPVILVGRASGRLETGRYVQYPLGKERTSNLLLSILDKFGIHREFIGDSTGNLEI
;
A
#
# COMPACT_ATOMS: atom_id res chain seq x y z
N MET A 1 -4.31 1.75 -18.80
CA MET A 1 -4.30 2.07 -17.36
C MET A 1 -4.89 0.87 -16.61
N PHE A 2 -4.08 0.11 -15.87
CA PHE A 2 -4.55 -1.07 -15.10
C PHE A 2 -5.29 -0.70 -13.80
N GLY A 3 -5.70 0.56 -13.64
CA GLY A 3 -6.49 1.03 -12.50
C GLY A 3 -7.96 0.71 -12.70
N ARG A 4 -8.45 -0.39 -12.11
CA ARG A 4 -9.90 -0.67 -12.04
C ARG A 4 -10.60 0.11 -10.92
N ASP A 5 -9.94 1.12 -10.35
CA ASP A 5 -10.43 1.82 -9.18
C ASP A 5 -11.71 2.63 -9.45
N SER A 6 -11.89 3.13 -10.67
CA SER A 6 -13.11 3.82 -11.11
C SER A 6 -14.22 2.88 -11.60
N THR A 7 -14.06 1.56 -11.42
CA THR A 7 -15.04 0.57 -11.90
C THR A 7 -16.06 0.22 -10.83
N ASN A 8 -17.27 -0.15 -11.24
CA ASN A 8 -18.31 -0.71 -10.36
C ASN A 8 -18.05 -2.19 -10.01
N ARG A 9 -16.79 -2.61 -9.97
CA ARG A 9 -16.43 -3.99 -9.64
C ARG A 9 -16.88 -4.32 -8.21
N THR A 10 -17.52 -5.47 -8.05
CA THR A 10 -17.85 -6.04 -6.76
C THR A 10 -16.84 -7.13 -6.38
N PHE A 11 -16.75 -7.44 -5.09
CA PHE A 11 -15.91 -8.51 -4.56
C PHE A 11 -16.70 -9.29 -3.50
N PRO A 12 -17.62 -10.18 -3.91
CA PRO A 12 -18.49 -10.90 -2.97
C PRO A 12 -17.73 -11.68 -1.88
N GLU A 13 -16.53 -12.16 -2.19
CA GLU A 13 -15.63 -12.88 -1.26
C GLU A 13 -15.18 -12.03 -0.07
N SER A 14 -15.32 -10.71 -0.17
CA SER A 14 -15.12 -9.78 0.96
C SER A 14 -16.18 -9.92 2.06
N GLY A 15 -17.32 -10.55 1.77
CA GLY A 15 -18.50 -10.52 2.62
C GLY A 15 -19.40 -9.29 2.40
N PHE A 16 -19.13 -8.50 1.36
CA PHE A 16 -19.93 -7.35 0.95
C PHE A 16 -20.21 -7.36 -0.56
N ASN A 17 -21.48 -7.19 -0.93
CA ASN A 17 -21.96 -7.30 -2.32
C ASN A 17 -22.09 -5.95 -3.06
N GLY A 18 -21.57 -4.86 -2.51
CA GLY A 18 -21.59 -3.54 -3.16
C GLY A 18 -20.37 -3.25 -4.04
N PRO A 19 -20.42 -2.18 -4.85
CA PRO A 19 -19.32 -1.79 -5.72
C PRO A 19 -18.15 -1.22 -4.91
N TRP A 20 -16.91 -1.58 -5.28
CA TRP A 20 -15.69 -1.08 -4.66
C TRP A 20 -15.60 0.44 -4.72
N HIS A 21 -15.66 1.01 -5.93
CA HIS A 21 -15.52 2.46 -6.12
C HIS A 21 -16.58 3.24 -5.33
N GLY A 22 -17.86 2.89 -5.49
CA GLY A 22 -18.95 3.61 -4.83
C GLY A 22 -18.86 3.56 -3.30
N THR A 23 -18.27 2.51 -2.73
CA THR A 23 -18.13 2.37 -1.27
C THR A 23 -17.06 3.28 -0.68
N SER A 24 -16.10 3.74 -1.49
CA SER A 24 -15.07 4.69 -1.05
C SER A 24 -15.65 6.09 -0.80
N HIS A 25 -16.81 6.42 -1.40
CA HIS A 25 -17.59 7.65 -1.22
C HIS A 25 -18.57 7.53 -0.02
N HIS A 26 -18.04 7.20 1.15
CA HIS A 26 -18.86 6.81 2.30
C HIS A 26 -19.64 7.95 3.00
N ASN A 27 -19.42 9.23 2.62
CA ASN A 27 -20.08 10.41 3.19
C ASN A 27 -19.96 10.55 4.72
N ASP A 28 -18.83 10.08 5.27
CA ASP A 28 -18.60 9.94 6.73
C ASP A 28 -19.74 9.21 7.48
N ASN A 29 -20.62 8.50 6.77
CA ASN A 29 -21.72 7.75 7.37
C ASN A 29 -21.15 6.49 8.04
N PRO A 30 -21.36 6.28 9.35
CA PRO A 30 -20.75 5.16 10.08
C PRO A 30 -21.07 3.77 9.51
N VAL A 31 -22.25 3.59 8.92
CA VAL A 31 -22.64 2.32 8.28
C VAL A 31 -21.83 2.09 7.01
N ASN A 32 -21.64 3.12 6.19
CA ASN A 32 -20.87 3.03 4.96
C ASN A 32 -19.37 2.90 5.23
N VAL A 33 -18.85 3.59 6.25
CA VAL A 33 -17.47 3.42 6.72
C VAL A 33 -17.20 1.96 7.12
N LYS A 34 -18.13 1.32 7.84
CA LYS A 34 -18.00 -0.11 8.18
C LYS A 34 -17.99 -1.01 6.95
N LYS A 35 -18.84 -0.75 5.95
CA LYS A 35 -18.84 -1.47 4.67
C LYS A 35 -17.51 -1.30 3.93
N TYR A 36 -16.96 -0.08 3.90
CA TYR A 36 -15.66 0.19 3.32
C TYR A 36 -14.53 -0.51 4.07
N ALA A 37 -14.59 -0.59 5.39
CA ALA A 37 -13.62 -1.32 6.21
C ALA A 37 -13.62 -2.83 5.91
N ILE A 38 -14.79 -3.45 5.67
CA ILE A 38 -14.89 -4.86 5.24
C ILE A 38 -14.14 -5.06 3.91
N MET A 39 -14.37 -4.18 2.95
CA MET A 39 -13.68 -4.21 1.65
C MET A 39 -12.17 -4.02 1.78
N ASN A 40 -11.71 -3.08 2.59
CA ASN A 40 -10.28 -2.86 2.83
C ASN A 40 -9.63 -4.08 3.50
N ARG A 41 -10.29 -4.67 4.50
CA ARG A 41 -9.81 -5.90 5.15
C ARG A 41 -9.64 -7.04 4.16
N TYR A 42 -10.56 -7.19 3.20
CA TYR A 42 -10.44 -8.17 2.14
C TYR A 42 -9.19 -7.95 1.28
N HIS A 43 -8.93 -6.72 0.82
CA HIS A 43 -7.73 -6.42 0.04
C HIS A 43 -6.43 -6.63 0.82
N VAL A 44 -6.38 -6.25 2.10
CA VAL A 44 -5.23 -6.51 2.97
C VAL A 44 -5.03 -8.01 3.19
N ARG A 45 -6.11 -8.81 3.27
CA ARG A 45 -6.00 -10.27 3.32
C ARG A 45 -5.37 -10.83 2.04
N LEU A 46 -5.74 -10.33 0.86
CA LEU A 46 -5.11 -10.75 -0.40
C LEU A 46 -3.61 -10.47 -0.42
N LEU A 47 -3.16 -9.33 0.12
CA LEU A 47 -1.73 -9.05 0.30
C LEU A 47 -1.07 -10.10 1.20
N SER A 48 -1.72 -10.48 2.31
CA SER A 48 -1.19 -11.53 3.21
C SER A 48 -1.05 -12.88 2.50
N ASP A 49 -2.07 -13.28 1.73
CA ASP A 49 -2.04 -14.54 1.01
C ASP A 49 -0.99 -14.53 -0.12
N PHE A 50 -0.82 -13.41 -0.82
CA PHE A 50 0.27 -13.21 -1.77
C PHE A 50 1.65 -13.28 -1.09
N ALA A 51 1.83 -12.61 0.05
CA ALA A 51 3.10 -12.65 0.79
C ALA A 51 3.45 -14.06 1.28
N LYS A 52 2.45 -14.89 1.66
CA LYS A 52 2.68 -16.31 1.97
C LYS A 52 3.18 -17.07 0.76
N GLN A 53 2.58 -16.86 -0.42
CA GLN A 53 3.04 -17.50 -1.66
C GLN A 53 4.49 -17.13 -1.98
N LEU A 54 4.87 -15.85 -1.82
CA LEU A 54 6.25 -15.41 -2.01
C LEU A 54 7.20 -16.09 -1.01
N ARG A 55 6.81 -16.17 0.27
CA ARG A 55 7.61 -16.83 1.30
C ARG A 55 7.79 -18.33 1.05
N ASP A 56 6.74 -18.99 0.59
CA ASP A 56 6.73 -20.44 0.40
C ASP A 56 7.36 -20.85 -0.95
N THR A 57 7.80 -19.87 -1.77
CA THR A 57 8.48 -20.09 -3.05
C THR A 57 10.00 -19.92 -2.88
N PRO A 58 10.82 -20.98 -2.99
CA PRO A 58 12.27 -20.89 -2.89
C PRO A 58 12.88 -19.99 -3.97
N ASP A 59 13.91 -19.25 -3.60
CA ASP A 59 14.68 -18.41 -4.51
C ASP A 59 16.13 -18.31 -4.00
N GLY A 60 17.04 -19.07 -4.61
CA GLY A 60 18.45 -19.09 -4.25
C GLY A 60 18.71 -19.47 -2.78
N ASP A 61 19.32 -18.56 -2.04
CA ASP A 61 19.67 -18.66 -0.62
C ASP A 61 18.53 -18.30 0.34
N GLY A 62 17.33 -18.05 -0.18
CA GLY A 62 16.13 -17.74 0.60
C GLY A 62 14.84 -18.08 -0.14
N ASN A 63 13.87 -17.18 -0.04
CA ASN A 63 12.60 -17.25 -0.76
C ASN A 63 12.29 -15.91 -1.45
N LEU A 64 11.28 -15.90 -2.33
CA LEU A 64 10.92 -14.69 -3.07
C LEU A 64 10.56 -13.51 -2.15
N LEU A 65 10.00 -13.75 -0.96
CA LEU A 65 9.68 -12.66 -0.02
C LEU A 65 10.96 -12.02 0.55
N ASP A 66 12.02 -12.79 0.75
CA ASP A 66 13.32 -12.28 1.19
C ASP A 66 13.97 -11.42 0.10
N HIS A 67 13.80 -11.79 -1.17
CA HIS A 67 14.46 -11.13 -2.32
C HIS A 67 13.61 -10.09 -3.06
N SER A 68 12.40 -9.83 -2.58
CA SER A 68 11.50 -8.82 -3.17
C SER A 68 11.03 -7.79 -2.15
N LEU A 69 10.36 -6.76 -2.68
CA LEU A 69 9.62 -5.79 -1.92
C LEU A 69 8.27 -5.57 -2.58
N THR A 70 7.20 -5.81 -1.83
CA THR A 70 5.83 -5.50 -2.24
C THR A 70 5.39 -4.20 -1.58
N TYR A 71 4.95 -3.25 -2.40
CA TYR A 71 4.35 -1.99 -1.97
C TYR A 71 2.82 -2.11 -2.11
N MET A 72 2.08 -1.96 -1.01
CA MET A 72 0.64 -1.74 -1.03
C MET A 72 0.33 -0.39 -0.40
N GLY A 73 -0.39 0.46 -1.12
CA GLY A 73 -0.78 1.77 -0.60
C GLY A 73 -2.04 2.27 -1.27
N SER A 74 -2.41 3.49 -0.91
CA SER A 74 -3.48 4.24 -1.55
C SER A 74 -2.92 5.49 -2.21
N ASN A 75 -3.62 6.03 -3.21
CA ASN A 75 -3.31 7.36 -3.74
C ASN A 75 -3.82 8.49 -2.82
N MET A 76 -4.63 8.19 -1.81
CA MET A 76 -5.22 9.14 -0.87
C MET A 76 -5.47 8.50 0.50
N GLY A 77 -5.39 9.28 1.58
CA GLY A 77 -5.65 8.76 2.93
C GLY A 77 -7.12 8.88 3.37
N ASN A 78 -7.88 9.80 2.75
CA ASN A 78 -9.34 9.82 2.87
C ASN A 78 -9.98 9.75 1.48
N SER A 79 -10.64 8.63 1.21
CA SER A 79 -11.27 8.39 -0.08
C SER A 79 -12.49 9.25 -0.32
N HIS A 80 -13.37 9.41 0.67
CA HIS A 80 -14.61 10.16 0.49
C HIS A 80 -14.35 11.64 0.14
N ARG A 81 -13.35 12.25 0.77
CA ARG A 81 -13.01 13.66 0.57
C ARG A 81 -11.97 13.88 -0.54
N HIS A 82 -11.48 12.81 -1.16
CA HIS A 82 -10.34 12.82 -2.08
C HIS A 82 -9.11 13.56 -1.52
N LYS A 83 -8.80 13.33 -0.24
CA LYS A 83 -7.68 14.03 0.42
C LYS A 83 -6.43 13.18 0.46
N HIS A 84 -5.34 13.76 -0.02
CA HIS A 84 -3.98 13.21 0.02
C HIS A 84 -3.30 13.44 1.39
N GLU A 85 -4.06 13.34 2.48
CA GLU A 85 -3.57 13.50 3.85
C GLU A 85 -3.47 12.13 4.52
N ASN A 86 -2.43 11.90 5.34
CA ASN A 86 -2.27 10.67 6.14
C ASN A 86 -2.41 9.36 5.32
N VAL A 87 -1.73 9.30 4.16
CA VAL A 87 -1.83 8.17 3.22
C VAL A 87 -1.16 6.92 3.83
N PRO A 88 -1.89 5.79 4.01
CA PRO A 88 -1.32 4.57 4.54
C PRO A 88 -0.55 3.80 3.46
N VAL A 89 0.61 3.26 3.83
CA VAL A 89 1.42 2.36 3.00
C VAL A 89 1.89 1.18 3.84
N ILE A 90 1.90 -0.01 3.23
CA ILE A 90 2.43 -1.26 3.76
C ILE A 90 3.55 -1.71 2.82
N LEU A 91 4.73 -1.92 3.40
CA LEU A 91 5.86 -2.58 2.75
C LEU A 91 6.00 -4.00 3.27
N VAL A 92 6.09 -4.98 2.36
CA VAL A 92 6.20 -6.40 2.69
C VAL A 92 7.36 -7.03 1.92
N GLY A 93 8.28 -7.68 2.62
CA GLY A 93 9.50 -8.25 2.06
C GLY A 93 10.74 -7.61 2.63
N ARG A 94 11.92 -8.11 2.24
CA ARG A 94 13.21 -7.69 2.83
C ARG A 94 14.14 -6.99 1.85
N ALA A 95 13.79 -6.93 0.56
CA ALA A 95 14.63 -6.35 -0.50
C ALA A 95 16.08 -6.88 -0.46
N SER A 96 16.24 -8.20 -0.27
CA SER A 96 17.52 -8.87 -0.04
C SER A 96 18.31 -8.29 1.15
N GLY A 97 17.62 -8.04 2.26
CA GLY A 97 18.20 -7.53 3.50
C GLY A 97 18.42 -6.01 3.55
N ARG A 98 17.96 -5.26 2.53
CA ARG A 98 18.13 -3.80 2.47
C ARG A 98 17.03 -3.02 3.19
N LEU A 99 15.93 -3.67 3.54
CA LEU A 99 14.83 -3.09 4.29
C LEU A 99 14.71 -3.74 5.68
N GLU A 100 14.66 -2.91 6.72
CA GLU A 100 14.38 -3.37 8.07
C GLU A 100 12.86 -3.56 8.26
N THR A 101 12.46 -4.78 8.62
CA THR A 101 11.05 -5.16 8.78
C THR A 101 10.58 -5.09 10.23
N GLY A 102 9.27 -5.16 10.47
CA GLY A 102 8.71 -5.18 11.83
C GLY A 102 8.57 -3.79 12.46
N ARG A 103 8.60 -2.75 11.64
CA ARG A 103 8.51 -1.35 12.06
C ARG A 103 7.11 -0.79 11.81
N TYR A 104 6.67 0.10 12.69
CA TYR A 104 5.57 1.02 12.44
C TYR A 104 6.14 2.44 12.44
N VAL A 105 5.99 3.15 11.32
CA VAL A 105 6.55 4.50 11.15
C VAL A 105 5.39 5.46 10.89
N GLN A 106 5.29 6.50 11.70
CA GLN A 106 4.34 7.59 11.52
C GLN A 106 5.09 8.91 11.46
N TYR A 107 4.95 9.60 10.32
CA TYR A 107 5.49 10.94 10.15
C TYR A 107 4.49 12.00 10.63
N PRO A 108 4.96 13.18 11.07
CA PRO A 108 4.05 14.27 11.40
C PRO A 108 3.21 14.67 10.17
N LEU A 109 1.93 14.95 10.38
CA LEU A 109 1.00 15.29 9.30
C LEU A 109 1.50 16.48 8.49
N GLY A 110 1.48 16.33 7.16
CA GLY A 110 1.88 17.36 6.20
C GLY A 110 3.39 17.60 6.09
N LYS A 111 4.23 16.80 6.76
CA LYS A 111 5.70 16.91 6.63
C LYS A 111 6.27 16.08 5.49
N GLU A 112 5.78 14.87 5.31
CA GLU A 112 6.31 13.93 4.31
C GLU A 112 5.38 13.69 3.14
N ARG A 113 5.96 13.19 2.05
CA ARG A 113 5.30 12.92 0.76
C ARG A 113 5.47 11.44 0.41
N THR A 114 4.49 10.87 -0.27
CA THR A 114 4.61 9.51 -0.82
C THR A 114 5.72 9.41 -1.87
N SER A 115 6.06 10.51 -2.55
CA SER A 115 7.21 10.59 -3.45
C SER A 115 8.55 10.42 -2.73
N ASN A 116 8.71 10.94 -1.50
CA ASN A 116 9.92 10.70 -0.67
C ASN A 116 10.07 9.19 -0.38
N LEU A 117 8.96 8.50 -0.07
CA LEU A 117 8.97 7.05 0.14
C LEU A 117 9.39 6.29 -1.13
N LEU A 118 8.85 6.66 -2.28
CA LEU A 118 9.20 6.03 -3.56
C LEU A 118 10.68 6.27 -3.92
N LEU A 119 11.21 7.47 -3.65
CA LEU A 119 12.63 7.78 -3.83
C LEU A 119 13.50 6.84 -2.98
N SER A 120 13.15 6.68 -1.71
CA SER A 120 13.91 5.81 -0.80
C SER A 120 13.82 4.34 -1.16
N ILE A 121 12.68 3.89 -1.70
CA ILE A 121 12.57 2.54 -2.25
C ILE A 121 13.52 2.36 -3.43
N LEU A 122 13.59 3.31 -4.37
CA LEU A 122 14.54 3.23 -5.50
C LEU A 122 16.00 3.10 -5.00
N ASP A 123 16.37 3.87 -3.97
CA ASP A 123 17.70 3.77 -3.36
C ASP A 123 17.97 2.39 -2.75
N LYS A 124 16.96 1.72 -2.15
CA LYS A 124 17.11 0.32 -1.71
C LYS A 124 17.41 -0.64 -2.85
N PHE A 125 17.07 -0.31 -4.09
CA PHE A 125 17.40 -1.11 -5.27
C PHE A 125 18.65 -0.61 -6.02
N GLY A 126 19.41 0.31 -5.44
CA GLY A 126 20.61 0.89 -6.05
C GLY A 126 20.29 1.83 -7.23
N ILE A 127 19.04 2.25 -7.37
CA ILE A 127 18.59 3.19 -8.41
C ILE A 127 18.64 4.60 -7.82
N HIS A 128 19.83 5.18 -7.86
CA HIS A 128 20.05 6.52 -7.30
C HIS A 128 19.47 7.61 -8.20
N ARG A 129 18.57 8.41 -7.63
CA ARG A 129 17.94 9.57 -8.28
C ARG A 129 18.01 10.76 -7.33
N GLU A 130 18.14 11.96 -7.88
CA GLU A 130 18.05 13.19 -7.09
C GLU A 130 16.60 13.45 -6.63
N PHE A 131 15.62 13.10 -7.47
CA PHE A 131 14.19 13.24 -7.17
C PHE A 131 13.32 12.30 -8.01
N ILE A 132 12.09 12.06 -7.54
CA ILE A 132 10.96 11.49 -8.30
C ILE A 132 9.69 12.28 -7.98
N GLY A 133 8.97 12.72 -9.02
CA GLY A 133 7.79 13.57 -8.84
C GLY A 133 8.13 14.85 -8.09
N ASP A 134 7.49 15.07 -6.95
CA ASP A 134 7.70 16.21 -6.05
C ASP A 134 8.50 15.84 -4.80
N SER A 135 9.30 14.78 -4.81
CA SER A 135 10.10 14.40 -3.64
C SER A 135 11.07 15.51 -3.22
N THR A 136 11.24 15.72 -1.92
CA THR A 136 12.18 16.67 -1.32
C THR A 136 13.37 16.01 -0.64
N GLY A 137 13.38 14.68 -0.53
CA GLY A 137 14.46 13.93 0.08
C GLY A 137 14.06 12.48 0.36
N ASN A 138 15.01 11.75 0.93
CA ASN A 138 14.80 10.37 1.34
C ASN A 138 14.19 10.27 2.74
N LEU A 139 13.38 9.23 2.93
CA LEU A 139 12.92 8.73 4.21
C LEU A 139 13.82 7.61 4.71
N GLU A 140 13.96 7.52 6.04
CA GLU A 140 14.61 6.39 6.68
C GLU A 140 13.67 5.19 6.77
N ILE A 141 13.74 4.31 5.78
CA ILE A 141 12.94 3.06 5.68
C ILE A 141 13.80 1.81 5.80
#